data_AF-A0A521M6D3-F1
#
_entry.id   AF-A0A521M6D3-F1
#
_cell.length_a   1.000
_cell.length_b   1.000
_cell.length_c   1.000
_cell.angle_alpha   90.00
_cell.angle_beta   90.00
_cell.angle_gamma   90.00
#
_symmetry.space_group_name_H-M   'P 1'
#
loop_
_entity.id
_entity.type
_entity.pdbx_description
1 polymer ?
#
loop_
_entity_poly.entity_id
_entity_poly.type
_entity_poly.pdbx_seq_one_letter_code
_entity_poly.pdbx_strand_id
1 'polypeptide(L)'
;MKRFVAAGALAVLMFAGAAQAEPAIYNWTGYGLNVPGSGKCPTYKMVIDVTVVGTDVQGRFQQEGRPERNFKATMGADMKFKTTAIVGGGNKMDVVGSLKEGASTIMLDGYCLFEGKLTKK
;
A
#
# COMPACT_ATOMS: atom_id res chain seq x y z
N MET A 1 17.15 23.19 64.41
CA MET A 1 18.48 22.92 63.79
C MET A 1 18.42 21.58 63.06
N LYS A 2 19.16 21.47 61.93
CA LYS A 2 19.34 20.30 61.01
C LYS A 2 18.09 19.89 60.20
N ARG A 3 17.90 20.30 58.93
CA ARG A 3 18.55 19.93 57.64
C ARG A 3 18.62 18.42 57.38
N PHE A 4 17.95 17.94 56.32
CA PHE A 4 18.42 17.09 55.20
C PHE A 4 17.19 16.80 54.29
N VAL A 5 16.97 17.58 53.22
CA VAL A 5 17.25 17.27 51.79
C VAL A 5 16.37 16.16 51.19
N ALA A 6 15.65 16.55 50.15
CA ALA A 6 14.71 15.79 49.32
C ALA A 6 15.36 14.66 48.50
N ALA A 7 14.58 13.60 48.24
CA ALA A 7 14.62 12.75 47.04
C ALA A 7 13.37 11.84 47.11
N GLY A 8 12.40 11.81 46.19
CA GLY A 8 12.47 12.04 44.76
C GLY A 8 12.69 10.71 44.05
N ALA A 9 11.68 9.82 44.01
CA ALA A 9 11.71 8.60 43.20
C ALA A 9 10.29 8.18 42.78
N LEU A 10 9.70 8.90 41.83
CA LEU A 10 8.61 8.37 41.00
C LEU A 10 9.23 7.60 39.84
N ALA A 11 9.37 6.28 40.00
CA ALA A 11 9.63 5.38 38.88
C ALA A 11 8.28 4.91 38.30
N VAL A 12 7.65 5.77 37.49
CA VAL A 12 6.57 5.33 36.59
C VAL A 12 7.27 4.70 35.39
N LEU A 13 7.43 3.38 35.44
CA LEU A 13 7.89 2.56 34.34
C LEU A 13 7.07 2.89 33.09
N MET A 14 7.75 3.45 32.10
CA MET A 14 7.21 3.73 30.79
C MET A 14 6.76 2.42 30.15
N PHE A 15 5.45 2.20 30.11
CA PHE A 15 4.85 1.41 29.05
C PHE A 15 4.95 2.23 27.76
N ALA A 16 6.15 2.33 27.20
CA ALA A 16 6.33 2.62 25.79
C ALA A 16 5.97 1.33 25.04
N GLY A 17 4.67 1.02 25.00
CA GLY A 17 4.18 0.07 24.01
C GLY A 17 4.60 0.62 22.66
N ALA A 18 5.45 -0.11 21.94
CA ALA A 18 5.64 0.15 20.53
C ALA A 18 4.24 0.10 19.93
N ALA A 19 3.71 1.25 19.50
CA ALA A 19 2.50 1.31 18.72
C ALA A 19 2.82 0.59 17.40
N GLN A 20 2.67 -0.73 17.38
CA GLN A 20 2.70 -1.49 16.15
C GLN A 20 1.51 -0.98 15.36
N ALA A 21 1.77 -0.17 14.34
CA ALA A 21 0.73 0.35 13.48
C ALA A 21 -0.09 -0.83 12.97
N GLU A 22 -1.38 -0.87 13.31
CA GLU A 22 -2.26 -1.92 12.84
C GLU A 22 -2.25 -1.92 11.31
N PRO A 23 -2.14 -3.10 10.66
CA PRO A 23 -2.10 -3.17 9.22
C PRO A 23 -3.41 -2.63 8.63
N ALA A 24 -3.31 -1.60 7.79
CA ALA A 24 -4.44 -1.13 7.00
C ALA A 24 -4.45 -1.85 5.65
N ILE A 25 -5.56 -2.52 5.33
CA ILE A 25 -5.72 -3.25 4.07
C ILE A 25 -6.74 -2.52 3.20
N TYR A 26 -6.39 -2.32 1.94
CA TYR A 26 -7.23 -1.72 0.93
C TYR A 26 -7.39 -2.67 -0.24
N ASN A 27 -8.55 -2.63 -0.91
CA ASN A 27 -8.85 -3.47 -2.04
C ASN A 27 -9.41 -2.67 -3.22
N TRP A 28 -9.07 -3.11 -4.42
CA TRP A 28 -9.76 -2.75 -5.65
C TRP A 28 -9.99 -3.99 -6.50
N THR A 29 -11.15 -4.06 -7.16
CA THR A 29 -11.45 -5.07 -8.17
C THR A 29 -12.08 -4.37 -9.37
N GLY A 30 -11.58 -4.65 -10.57
CA GLY A 30 -12.10 -4.03 -11.78
C GLY A 30 -11.52 -4.60 -13.06
N TYR A 31 -11.86 -3.96 -14.17
CA TYR A 31 -11.40 -4.32 -15.50
C TYR A 31 -10.33 -3.36 -16.00
N GLY A 32 -9.45 -3.85 -16.86
CA GLY A 32 -8.41 -3.02 -17.48
C GLY A 32 -8.96 -2.06 -18.54
N LEU A 33 -8.32 -0.92 -18.69
CA LEU A 33 -8.53 0.03 -19.76
C LEU A 33 -7.47 -0.18 -20.84
N ASN A 34 -7.86 0.01 -22.10
CA ASN A 34 -6.90 -0.02 -23.19
C ASN A 34 -6.01 1.24 -23.12
N VAL A 35 -4.71 1.03 -23.23
CA VAL A 35 -3.70 2.05 -23.58
C VAL A 35 -3.37 1.94 -25.07
N PRO A 36 -2.77 2.97 -25.71
CA PRO A 36 -2.33 2.88 -27.11
C PRO A 36 -1.49 1.62 -27.37
N GLY A 37 -1.90 0.81 -28.35
CA GLY A 37 -1.23 -0.47 -28.67
C GLY A 37 -1.77 -1.71 -27.93
N SER A 38 -2.81 -1.55 -27.11
CA SER A 38 -3.51 -2.65 -26.44
C SER A 38 -4.95 -2.82 -26.96
N GLY A 39 -5.51 -4.04 -26.91
CA GLY A 39 -6.84 -4.31 -27.49
C GLY A 39 -7.78 -5.20 -26.67
N LYS A 40 -7.29 -5.91 -25.64
CA LYS A 40 -8.10 -6.87 -24.86
C LYS A 40 -8.27 -6.48 -23.39
N CYS A 41 -7.81 -5.30 -22.99
CA CYS A 41 -7.78 -4.90 -21.59
C CYS A 41 -9.15 -4.88 -20.90
N PRO A 42 -10.26 -4.45 -21.55
CA PRO A 42 -11.59 -4.50 -20.94
C PRO A 42 -12.11 -5.89 -20.59
N THR A 43 -11.50 -6.95 -21.12
CA THR A 43 -11.84 -8.35 -20.76
C THR A 43 -11.02 -8.88 -19.60
N TYR A 44 -9.98 -8.16 -19.18
CA TYR A 44 -9.08 -8.57 -18.11
C TYR A 44 -9.57 -8.03 -16.79
N LYS A 45 -10.05 -8.92 -15.94
CA LYS A 45 -10.41 -8.62 -14.57
C LYS A 45 -9.20 -8.76 -13.66
N MET A 46 -9.03 -7.81 -12.75
CA MET A 46 -7.92 -7.74 -11.80
C MET A 46 -8.46 -7.50 -10.39
N VAL A 47 -7.87 -8.19 -9.42
CA VAL A 47 -8.02 -7.91 -7.99
C VAL A 47 -6.70 -7.37 -7.48
N ILE A 48 -6.73 -6.31 -6.68
CA ILE A 48 -5.57 -5.67 -6.08
C ILE A 48 -5.85 -5.49 -4.59
N ASP A 49 -4.94 -5.99 -3.76
CA ASP A 49 -4.89 -5.74 -2.32
C ASP A 49 -3.63 -4.93 -1.98
N VAL A 50 -3.78 -3.88 -1.19
CA VAL A 50 -2.69 -3.03 -0.70
C VAL A 50 -2.71 -3.05 0.81
N THR A 51 -1.66 -3.61 1.41
CA THR A 51 -1.45 -3.66 2.85
C THR A 51 -0.42 -2.62 3.25
N VAL A 52 -0.73 -1.85 4.29
CA VAL A 52 0.15 -0.80 4.84
C VAL A 52 0.42 -1.04 6.30
N VAL A 53 1.69 -1.03 6.68
CA VAL A 53 2.14 -1.09 8.07
C VAL A 53 3.14 0.05 8.28
N GLY A 54 2.72 1.10 9.00
CA GLY A 54 3.50 2.33 9.08
C GLY A 54 3.70 2.94 7.69
N THR A 55 4.96 3.01 7.23
CA THR A 55 5.30 3.47 5.87
C THR A 55 5.51 2.34 4.88
N ASP A 56 5.51 1.08 5.31
CA ASP A 56 5.73 -0.06 4.41
C ASP A 56 4.45 -0.37 3.63
N VAL A 57 4.55 -0.39 2.30
CA VAL A 57 3.44 -0.70 1.41
C VAL A 57 3.73 -2.01 0.68
N GLN A 58 2.84 -2.97 0.82
CA GLN A 58 2.90 -4.25 0.13
C GLN A 58 1.63 -4.42 -0.71
N GLY A 59 1.80 -4.68 -1.99
CA GLY A 59 0.71 -4.95 -2.90
C GLY A 59 0.68 -6.40 -3.37
N ARG A 60 -0.51 -6.99 -3.38
CA ARG A 60 -0.84 -8.23 -4.09
C ARG A 60 -1.78 -7.90 -5.22
N PHE A 61 -1.55 -8.46 -6.40
CA PHE A 61 -2.48 -8.33 -7.51
C PHE A 61 -2.57 -9.60 -8.32
N GLN A 62 -3.79 -9.92 -8.75
CA GLN A 62 -4.08 -11.11 -9.53
C GLN A 62 -5.07 -10.79 -10.64
N GLN A 63 -4.62 -11.02 -11.86
CA GLN A 63 -5.50 -11.04 -13.03
C GLN A 63 -6.14 -12.42 -13.12
N GLU A 64 -7.43 -12.48 -13.45
CA GLU A 64 -8.14 -13.74 -13.63
C GLU A 64 -7.44 -14.62 -14.68
N GLY A 65 -7.21 -15.90 -14.36
CA GLY A 65 -6.48 -16.83 -15.21
C GLY A 65 -4.97 -16.54 -15.36
N ARG A 66 -4.39 -15.73 -14.46
CA ARG A 66 -2.93 -15.51 -14.36
C ARG A 66 -2.43 -15.77 -12.93
N PRO A 67 -1.14 -16.08 -12.76
CA PRO A 67 -0.53 -16.14 -11.44
C PRO A 67 -0.65 -14.80 -10.72
N GLU A 68 -0.82 -14.88 -9.40
CA GLU A 68 -0.70 -13.73 -8.51
C GLU A 68 0.73 -13.16 -8.55
N ARG A 69 0.83 -11.85 -8.35
CA ARG A 69 2.08 -11.11 -8.32
C ARG A 69 2.06 -10.06 -7.21
N ASN A 70 3.24 -9.53 -6.92
CA ASN A 70 3.45 -8.62 -5.80
C ASN A 70 4.23 -7.37 -6.21
N PHE A 71 4.04 -6.31 -5.45
CA PHE A 71 4.92 -5.14 -5.44
C PHE A 71 5.21 -4.70 -4.01
N LYS A 72 6.32 -3.99 -3.84
CA LYS A 72 6.69 -3.34 -2.58
C LYS A 72 7.02 -1.88 -2.84
N ALA A 73 6.60 -1.01 -1.94
CA ALA A 73 6.87 0.41 -1.98
C ALA A 73 6.99 0.96 -0.56
N THR A 74 7.38 2.23 -0.48
CA THR A 74 7.38 3.00 0.76
C THR A 74 6.44 4.17 0.59
N MET A 75 5.59 4.42 1.58
CA MET A 75 4.68 5.55 1.63
C MET A 75 5.49 6.84 1.78
N GLY A 76 5.25 7.79 0.88
CA GLY A 76 5.78 9.15 0.98
C GLY A 76 4.98 9.99 1.97
N ALA A 77 5.57 11.11 2.41
CA ALA A 77 4.94 12.04 3.35
C ALA A 77 3.63 12.67 2.81
N ASP A 78 3.42 12.68 1.49
CA ASP A 78 2.19 13.16 0.85
C ASP A 78 1.10 12.07 0.72
N MET A 79 1.28 10.95 1.42
CA MET A 79 0.42 9.76 1.39
C MET A 79 0.33 9.12 0.00
N LYS A 80 1.38 9.25 -0.81
CA LYS A 80 1.51 8.58 -2.10
C LYS A 80 2.68 7.61 -2.12
N PHE A 81 2.60 6.64 -3.02
CA PHE A 81 3.70 5.72 -3.30
C PHE A 81 3.82 5.49 -4.80
N LYS A 82 5.06 5.23 -5.23
CA LYS A 82 5.37 4.82 -6.60
C LYS A 82 6.41 3.70 -6.57
N THR A 83 6.20 2.67 -7.39
CA THR A 83 7.14 1.56 -7.55
C THR A 83 6.93 0.91 -8.90
N THR A 84 7.65 -0.18 -9.16
CA THR A 84 7.49 -1.02 -10.34
C THR A 84 7.28 -2.46 -9.91
N ALA A 85 6.28 -3.14 -10.50
CA ALA A 85 6.02 -4.56 -10.31
C ALA A 85 6.62 -5.38 -11.46
N ILE A 86 7.19 -6.54 -11.16
CA ILE A 86 7.66 -7.49 -12.18
C ILE A 86 6.50 -8.41 -12.57
N VAL A 87 6.15 -8.45 -13.86
CA VAL A 87 4.99 -9.22 -14.36
C VAL A 87 5.36 -10.48 -15.14
N GLY A 88 6.64 -10.84 -15.18
CA GLY A 88 7.15 -12.06 -15.80
C GLY A 88 7.56 -11.89 -17.26
N GLY A 89 8.43 -12.77 -17.74
CA GLY A 89 8.99 -12.67 -19.11
C GLY A 89 9.80 -11.38 -19.34
N GLY A 90 10.40 -10.82 -18.28
CA GLY A 90 11.14 -9.55 -18.33
C GLY A 90 10.27 -8.28 -18.30
N ASN A 91 8.94 -8.42 -18.38
CA ASN A 91 8.02 -7.29 -18.40
C ASN A 91 7.84 -6.68 -17.02
N LYS A 92 7.57 -5.37 -17.00
CA LYS A 92 7.35 -4.55 -15.82
C LYS A 92 6.04 -3.78 -15.93
N MET A 93 5.54 -3.32 -14.80
CA MET A 93 4.35 -2.50 -14.68
C MET A 93 4.61 -1.41 -13.65
N ASP A 94 4.33 -0.16 -14.00
CA ASP A 94 4.44 0.95 -13.07
C ASP A 94 3.25 0.95 -12.12
N VAL A 95 3.52 1.20 -10.85
CA VAL A 95 2.53 1.22 -9.78
C VAL A 95 2.56 2.59 -9.14
N VAL A 96 1.41 3.27 -9.13
CA VAL A 96 1.23 4.56 -8.45
C VAL A 96 -0.01 4.47 -7.58
N GLY A 97 0.10 4.87 -6.32
CA GLY A 97 -1.06 4.91 -5.43
C GLY A 97 -1.04 6.10 -4.49
N SER A 98 -2.20 6.38 -3.93
CA SER A 98 -2.46 7.44 -2.95
C SER A 98 -3.41 6.88 -1.90
N LEU A 99 -3.11 7.04 -0.61
CA LEU A 99 -3.96 6.58 0.49
C LEU A 99 -4.46 7.74 1.35
N LYS A 100 -4.92 8.81 0.67
CA LYS A 100 -5.59 9.93 1.31
C LYS A 100 -6.96 9.50 1.82
N GLU A 101 -7.31 9.96 3.01
CA GLU A 101 -8.62 9.68 3.62
C GLU A 101 -9.76 10.08 2.67
N GLY A 102 -10.70 9.16 2.43
CA GLY A 102 -11.83 9.35 1.51
C GLY A 102 -11.47 9.41 0.01
N ALA A 103 -10.20 9.37 -0.37
CA ALA A 103 -9.73 9.54 -1.74
C ALA A 103 -8.57 8.60 -2.10
N SER A 104 -8.53 7.40 -1.51
CA SER A 104 -7.52 6.39 -1.82
C SER A 104 -7.66 5.88 -3.26
N THR A 105 -6.57 5.80 -4.00
CA THR A 105 -6.53 5.36 -5.40
C THR A 105 -5.32 4.48 -5.67
N ILE A 106 -5.44 3.66 -6.72
CA ILE A 106 -4.37 2.83 -7.26
C ILE A 106 -4.38 2.89 -8.78
N MET A 107 -3.20 2.84 -9.38
CA MET A 107 -2.97 2.73 -10.81
C MET A 107 -1.82 1.76 -11.07
N LEU A 108 -2.09 0.74 -11.87
CA LEU A 108 -1.14 -0.24 -12.38
C LEU A 108 -1.07 -0.07 -13.90
N ASP A 109 0.03 0.51 -14.39
CA ASP A 109 0.22 0.87 -15.79
C ASP A 109 1.26 -0.04 -16.46
N GLY A 110 0.85 -0.76 -17.50
CA GLY A 110 1.67 -1.72 -18.23
C GLY A 110 1.07 -2.00 -19.59
N TYR A 111 0.92 -3.29 -19.98
CA TYR A 111 0.20 -3.62 -21.21
C TYR A 111 -1.27 -3.16 -21.19
N CYS A 112 -1.87 -3.14 -20.00
CA CYS A 112 -3.19 -2.61 -19.73
C CYS A 112 -3.11 -1.67 -18.54
N LEU A 113 -3.99 -0.67 -18.51
CA LEU A 113 -4.14 0.25 -17.38
C LEU A 113 -5.19 -0.30 -16.42
N PHE A 114 -4.84 -0.52 -15.18
CA PHE A 114 -5.80 -0.88 -14.12
C PHE A 114 -5.80 0.24 -13.09
N GLU A 115 -6.88 1.02 -13.04
CA GLU A 115 -6.99 2.16 -12.15
C GLU A 115 -8.35 2.25 -11.45
N GLY A 116 -8.34 2.83 -10.26
CA GLY A 116 -9.58 3.16 -9.56
C GLY A 116 -9.41 3.51 -8.10
N LYS A 117 -10.55 3.68 -7.43
CA LYS A 117 -10.61 3.99 -6.00
C LYS A 117 -10.41 2.73 -5.18
N LEU A 118 -9.54 2.81 -4.20
CA LEU A 118 -9.32 1.76 -3.20
C LEU A 118 -10.37 1.85 -2.09
N THR A 119 -10.93 0.72 -1.71
CA THR A 119 -11.84 0.59 -0.57
C THR A 119 -11.08 -0.03 0.60
N LYS A 120 -11.16 0.57 1.79
CA LYS A 120 -10.59 -0.02 3.01
C LYS A 120 -11.38 -1.30 3.36
N LYS A 121 -10.67 -2.39 3.62
CA LYS A 121 -11.24 -3.66 4.11
C LYS A 121 -11.42 -3.63 5.62
#